data_AF-A0A4Q5NUR9-F1
#
_entry.id   AF-A0A4Q5NUR9-F1
#
_cell.length_a   1.000
_cell.length_b   1.000
_cell.length_c   1.000
_cell.angle_alpha   90.00
_cell.angle_beta   90.00
_cell.angle_gamma   90.00
#
_symmetry.space_group_name_H-M   'P 1'
#
loop_
_entity.id
_entity.type
_entity.pdbx_description
1 polymer ?
#
loop_
_entity_poly.entity_id
_entity_poly.type
_entity_poly.pdbx_seq_one_letter_code
_entity_poly.pdbx_strand_id
1 'polypeptide(L)'
;MSPPQQTEFSEWLRSHPAFKESLPVVSSRELKGNQQLSQLEQRIRQLEQQLSLSQSREQQLASETQNLKRQIGQLTQDNNQLAHENHRQQSSAPSPLFAAPEDKELVIVTSQSKKFHRANCYYLMDVSPQFKTIKTKGEAIATGGRACRTCCP
;
A
#
# COMPACT_ATOMS: atom_id res chain seq x y z
N MET A 1 -73.53 -37.70 32.07
CA MET A 1 -74.02 -37.36 30.71
C MET A 1 -72.95 -36.51 30.06
N SER A 2 -72.33 -37.01 28.99
CA SER A 2 -71.14 -36.43 28.36
C SER A 2 -71.50 -35.24 27.45
N PRO A 3 -70.64 -34.21 27.35
CA PRO A 3 -70.88 -33.06 26.46
C PRO A 3 -70.81 -33.47 24.98
N PRO A 4 -71.59 -32.84 24.09
CA PRO A 4 -71.57 -33.16 22.66
C PRO A 4 -70.23 -32.76 22.03
N GLN A 5 -69.80 -33.54 21.05
CA GLN A 5 -68.43 -33.55 20.54
C GLN A 5 -68.17 -32.42 19.52
N GLN A 6 -67.00 -31.77 19.62
CA GLN A 6 -66.53 -30.69 18.73
C GLN A 6 -66.57 -31.04 17.22
N THR A 7 -66.66 -32.32 16.89
CA THR A 7 -66.78 -32.86 15.54
C THR A 7 -68.07 -32.44 14.85
N GLU A 8 -69.22 -32.47 15.54
CA GLU A 8 -70.51 -32.12 14.93
C GLU A 8 -70.64 -30.62 14.63
N PHE A 9 -70.08 -29.77 15.49
CA PHE A 9 -70.05 -28.32 15.25
C PHE A 9 -69.20 -27.96 14.03
N SER A 10 -68.10 -28.67 13.83
CA SER A 10 -67.19 -28.48 12.69
C SER A 10 -67.81 -28.95 11.36
N GLU A 11 -68.66 -29.97 11.39
CA GLU A 11 -69.42 -30.45 10.22
C GLU A 11 -70.63 -29.56 9.91
N TRP A 12 -71.29 -29.02 10.95
CA TRP A 12 -72.36 -28.05 10.81
C TRP A 12 -71.89 -26.73 10.16
N LEU A 13 -70.73 -26.20 10.57
CA LEU A 13 -70.11 -25.03 9.91
C LEU A 13 -69.75 -25.29 8.44
N ARG A 14 -69.33 -26.52 8.10
CA ARG A 14 -68.97 -26.90 6.73
C ARG A 14 -70.19 -27.09 5.80
N SER A 15 -71.36 -27.41 6.38
CA SER A 15 -72.61 -27.66 5.66
C SER A 15 -73.52 -26.44 5.60
N HIS A 16 -73.27 -25.39 6.41
CA HIS A 16 -74.05 -24.15 6.40
C HIS A 16 -73.72 -23.26 5.19
N PRO A 17 -74.71 -22.93 4.33
CA PRO A 17 -74.49 -22.10 3.14
C PRO A 17 -73.99 -20.69 3.48
N ALA A 18 -74.46 -20.12 4.59
CA ALA A 18 -74.01 -18.81 5.08
C ALA A 18 -72.50 -18.78 5.44
N PHE A 19 -71.89 -19.91 5.80
CA PHE A 19 -70.46 -19.97 6.14
C PHE A 19 -69.59 -20.25 4.91
N LYS A 20 -70.10 -20.99 3.92
CA LYS A 20 -69.44 -21.17 2.61
C LYS A 20 -69.34 -19.87 1.81
N GLU A 21 -70.31 -18.98 1.95
CA GLU A 21 -70.34 -17.69 1.26
C GLU A 21 -69.55 -16.58 1.99
N SER A 22 -69.13 -16.82 3.23
CA SER A 22 -68.45 -15.83 4.09
C SER A 22 -66.94 -16.02 4.18
N LEU A 23 -66.31 -16.69 3.20
CA LEU A 23 -64.85 -16.61 3.07
C LEU A 23 -64.51 -15.23 2.50
N PRO A 24 -63.63 -14.42 3.12
CA PRO A 24 -63.20 -13.17 2.54
C PRO A 24 -62.53 -13.48 1.21
N VAL A 25 -63.20 -13.14 0.11
CA VAL A 25 -62.60 -13.20 -1.23
C VAL A 25 -61.59 -12.07 -1.29
N VAL A 26 -60.36 -12.37 -0.89
CA VAL A 26 -59.24 -11.45 -1.04
C VAL A 26 -59.09 -11.19 -2.53
N SER A 27 -59.28 -9.94 -2.94
CA SER A 27 -59.23 -9.58 -4.35
C SER A 27 -57.83 -9.90 -4.91
N SER A 28 -57.75 -10.32 -6.17
CA SER A 28 -56.46 -10.48 -6.86
C SER A 28 -55.58 -9.23 -6.80
N ARG A 29 -56.18 -8.04 -6.65
CA ARG A 29 -55.47 -6.78 -6.44
C ARG A 29 -54.81 -6.69 -5.06
N GLU A 30 -55.49 -7.17 -4.02
CA GLU A 30 -54.98 -7.20 -2.64
C GLU A 30 -53.89 -8.25 -2.47
N LEU A 31 -54.05 -9.44 -3.10
CA LEU A 31 -53.00 -10.46 -3.14
C LEU A 31 -51.70 -9.94 -3.77
N LYS A 32 -51.82 -9.23 -4.91
CA LYS A 32 -50.66 -8.59 -5.55
C LYS A 32 -50.06 -7.50 -4.67
N GLY A 33 -50.89 -6.67 -4.05
CA GLY A 33 -50.44 -5.63 -3.10
C GLY A 33 -49.67 -6.23 -1.92
N ASN A 34 -50.18 -7.30 -1.32
CA ASN A 34 -49.53 -8.00 -0.20
C ASN A 34 -48.20 -8.66 -0.61
N GLN A 35 -48.12 -9.22 -1.83
CA GLN A 35 -46.85 -9.72 -2.36
C GLN A 35 -45.83 -8.60 -2.56
N GLN A 36 -46.25 -7.46 -3.12
CA GLN A 36 -45.38 -6.30 -3.28
C GLN A 36 -44.90 -5.74 -1.94
N LEU A 37 -45.80 -5.67 -0.95
CA LEU A 37 -45.46 -5.21 0.41
C LEU A 37 -44.41 -6.13 1.05
N SER A 38 -44.62 -7.46 0.99
CA SER A 38 -43.67 -8.45 1.51
C SER A 38 -42.29 -8.34 0.85
N GLN A 39 -42.24 -8.12 -0.47
CA GLN A 39 -40.99 -7.89 -1.20
C GLN A 39 -40.29 -6.59 -0.76
N LEU A 40 -41.04 -5.51 -0.56
CA LEU A 40 -40.49 -4.24 -0.09
C LEU A 40 -39.94 -4.35 1.34
N GLU A 41 -40.67 -5.00 2.24
CA GLU A 41 -40.20 -5.27 3.60
C GLU A 41 -38.91 -6.09 3.63
N GLN A 42 -38.80 -7.09 2.75
CA GLN A 42 -37.57 -7.88 2.62
C GLN A 42 -36.41 -7.02 2.12
N ARG A 43 -36.63 -6.14 1.14
CA ARG A 43 -35.61 -5.20 0.64
C ARG A 43 -35.21 -4.19 1.71
N ILE A 44 -36.14 -3.68 2.51
CA ILE A 44 -35.84 -2.76 3.62
C ILE A 44 -34.91 -3.46 4.62
N ARG A 45 -35.26 -4.67 5.07
CA ARG A 45 -34.39 -5.46 5.98
C ARG A 45 -32.99 -5.69 5.42
N GLN A 46 -32.89 -5.98 4.12
CA GLN A 46 -31.59 -6.14 3.46
C GLN A 46 -30.77 -4.85 3.43
N LEU A 47 -31.41 -3.72 3.13
CA LEU A 47 -30.75 -2.41 3.11
C LEU A 47 -30.31 -1.97 4.51
N GLU A 48 -31.13 -2.21 5.53
CA GLU A 48 -30.77 -1.94 6.93
C GLU A 48 -29.55 -2.76 7.36
N GLN A 49 -29.49 -4.04 6.98
CA GLN A 49 -28.33 -4.88 7.26
C GLN A 49 -27.07 -4.37 6.53
N GLN A 50 -27.18 -3.99 5.26
CA GLN A 50 -26.06 -3.41 4.50
C GLN A 50 -25.58 -2.09 5.12
N LEU A 51 -26.50 -1.23 5.55
CA LEU A 51 -26.17 0.03 6.20
C LEU A 51 -25.41 -0.21 7.51
N SER A 52 -25.86 -1.15 8.33
CA SER A 52 -25.17 -1.53 9.58
C SER A 52 -23.75 -2.03 9.32
N LEU A 53 -23.56 -2.90 8.31
CA LEU A 53 -22.22 -3.37 7.91
C LEU A 53 -21.35 -2.22 7.41
N SER A 54 -21.90 -1.30 6.62
CA SER A 54 -21.19 -0.13 6.11
C SER A 54 -20.73 0.79 7.24
N GLN A 55 -21.61 1.07 8.22
CA GLN A 55 -21.29 1.88 9.38
C GLN A 55 -20.21 1.24 10.26
N SER A 56 -20.28 -0.08 10.48
CA SER A 56 -19.25 -0.82 11.21
C SER A 56 -17.88 -0.72 10.52
N ARG A 57 -17.86 -0.89 9.19
CA ARG A 57 -16.64 -0.74 8.39
C ARG A 57 -16.07 0.67 8.43
N GLU A 58 -16.93 1.69 8.39
CA GLU A 58 -16.51 3.09 8.50
C GLU A 58 -15.85 3.39 9.85
N GLN A 59 -16.41 2.88 10.95
CA GLN A 59 -15.82 3.01 12.28
C GLN A 59 -14.46 2.31 12.38
N GLN A 60 -14.31 1.12 11.80
CA GLN A 60 -13.03 0.41 11.72
C GLN A 60 -11.98 1.24 10.97
N LEU A 61 -12.31 1.72 9.77
CA LEU A 61 -11.40 2.55 8.97
C LEU A 61 -11.03 3.86 9.66
N ALA A 62 -11.98 4.49 10.37
CA ALA A 62 -11.70 5.69 11.17
C ALA A 62 -10.68 5.39 12.29
N SER A 63 -10.83 4.25 12.97
CA SER A 63 -9.89 3.82 14.02
C SER A 63 -8.50 3.51 13.47
N GLU A 64 -8.41 2.83 12.32
CA GLU A 64 -7.15 2.55 11.62
C GLU A 64 -6.46 3.84 11.18
N THR A 65 -7.24 4.79 10.65
CA THR A 65 -6.72 6.11 10.25
C THR A 65 -6.12 6.86 11.44
N GLN A 66 -6.76 6.82 12.61
CA GLN A 66 -6.22 7.43 13.82
C GLN A 66 -4.93 6.73 14.29
N ASN A 67 -4.87 5.39 14.21
CA ASN A 67 -3.67 4.62 14.53
C ASN A 67 -2.49 4.98 13.61
N LEU A 68 -2.72 5.03 12.31
CA LEU A 68 -1.70 5.40 11.33
C LEU A 68 -1.21 6.84 11.53
N LYS A 69 -2.11 7.78 11.82
CA LYS A 69 -1.72 9.16 12.16
C LYS A 69 -0.79 9.22 13.37
N ARG A 70 -1.06 8.44 14.42
CA ARG A 70 -0.18 8.35 15.59
C ARG A 70 1.18 7.75 15.24
N GLN A 71 1.22 6.67 14.46
CA GLN A 71 2.47 6.05 14.03
C GLN A 71 3.32 6.99 13.18
N ILE A 72 2.71 7.72 12.24
CA ILE A 72 3.40 8.73 11.42
C ILE A 72 4.00 9.83 12.32
N GLY A 73 3.25 10.28 13.33
CA GLY A 73 3.74 11.25 14.31
C GLY A 73 4.98 10.75 15.05
N GLN A 74 4.95 9.51 15.54
CA GLN A 74 6.10 8.89 16.22
C GLN A 74 7.32 8.76 15.30
N LEU A 75 7.14 8.19 14.11
CA LEU A 75 8.24 8.02 13.15
C LEU A 75 8.85 9.36 12.72
N THR A 76 8.05 10.41 12.62
CA THR A 76 8.54 11.77 12.34
C THR A 76 9.42 12.28 13.49
N GLN A 77 8.99 12.07 14.73
CA GLN A 77 9.76 12.46 15.90
C GLN A 77 11.08 11.68 16.00
N ASP A 78 11.06 10.37 15.73
CA ASP A 78 12.24 9.51 15.77
C ASP A 78 13.23 9.89 14.66
N ASN A 79 12.74 10.15 13.44
CA ASN A 79 13.58 10.62 12.34
C ASN A 79 14.27 11.96 12.66
N ASN A 80 13.55 12.89 13.30
CA ASN A 80 14.15 14.17 13.71
C ASN A 80 15.24 13.97 14.78
N GLN A 81 15.02 13.07 15.74
CA GLN A 81 16.03 12.73 16.75
C GLN A 81 17.29 12.13 16.11
N LEU A 82 17.12 11.16 15.20
CA LEU A 82 18.22 10.55 14.47
C LEU A 82 18.97 11.57 13.60
N ALA A 83 18.27 12.51 12.97
CA ALA A 83 18.90 13.58 12.21
C ALA A 83 19.76 14.48 13.10
N HIS A 84 19.28 14.82 14.29
CA HIS A 84 20.05 15.57 15.28
C HIS A 84 21.27 14.79 15.79
N GLU A 85 21.12 13.50 16.10
CA GLU A 85 22.23 12.65 16.52
C GLU A 85 23.30 12.52 15.44
N ASN A 86 22.91 12.30 14.18
CA ASN A 86 23.83 12.27 13.04
C ASN A 86 24.60 13.59 12.89
N HIS A 87 23.91 14.73 13.03
CA HIS A 87 24.56 16.03 12.95
C HIS A 87 25.56 16.22 14.10
N ARG A 88 25.21 15.81 15.33
CA ARG A 88 26.11 15.84 16.47
C ARG A 88 27.35 14.98 16.21
N GLN A 89 27.18 13.74 15.77
CA GLN A 89 28.31 12.84 15.47
C GLN A 89 29.25 13.41 14.41
N GLN A 90 28.70 14.00 13.34
CA GLN A 90 29.51 14.67 12.30
C GLN A 90 30.27 15.89 12.84
N SER A 91 29.66 16.67 13.73
CA SER A 91 30.30 17.84 14.36
C SER A 91 31.32 17.48 15.46
N SER A 92 31.18 16.31 16.09
CA SER A 92 32.11 15.81 17.12
C SER A 92 33.23 14.92 16.57
N ALA A 93 33.22 14.62 15.27
CA ALA A 93 34.34 13.95 14.64
C ALA A 93 35.57 14.88 14.71
N PRO A 94 36.71 14.44 15.28
CA PRO A 94 37.92 15.23 15.23
C PRO A 94 38.22 15.55 13.77
N SER A 95 38.45 16.83 13.47
CA SER A 95 38.99 17.23 12.18
C SER A 95 40.21 16.36 11.91
N PRO A 96 40.32 15.69 10.75
CA PRO A 96 41.52 14.94 10.42
C PRO A 96 42.65 15.94 10.22
N LEU A 97 43.30 16.33 11.31
CA LEU A 97 44.71 16.67 11.30
C LEU A 97 45.41 15.40 10.81
N PHE A 98 46.29 15.54 9.83
CA PHE A 98 47.03 14.48 9.10
C PHE A 98 46.41 14.05 7.75
N ALA A 99 46.87 14.77 6.71
CA ALA A 99 47.20 14.29 5.36
C ALA A 99 46.39 13.10 4.82
N ALA A 100 45.33 13.38 4.05
CA ALA A 100 44.84 12.41 3.09
C ALA A 100 45.91 12.24 1.99
N PRO A 101 46.41 11.02 1.71
CA PRO A 101 47.20 10.80 0.51
C PRO A 101 46.24 10.94 -0.68
N GLU A 102 46.48 11.95 -1.53
CA GLU A 102 45.75 12.18 -2.79
C GLU A 102 45.88 11.00 -3.79
N ASP A 103 46.58 9.93 -3.41
CA ASP A 103 46.91 8.76 -4.24
C ASP A 103 45.80 7.69 -4.34
N LYS A 104 44.59 7.90 -3.80
CA LYS A 104 43.49 6.91 -3.93
C LYS A 104 42.61 7.09 -5.17
N GLU A 105 42.82 8.14 -5.97
CA GLU A 105 42.06 8.33 -7.20
C GLU A 105 42.45 7.28 -8.24
N LEU A 106 41.48 6.42 -8.61
CA LEU A 106 41.68 5.41 -9.65
C LEU A 106 41.59 6.05 -11.04
N VAL A 107 42.61 5.82 -11.84
CA VAL A 107 42.76 6.34 -13.20
C VAL A 107 42.95 5.19 -14.19
N ILE A 108 42.54 5.42 -15.43
CA ILE A 108 42.72 4.47 -16.53
C ILE A 108 43.97 4.87 -17.30
N VAL A 109 44.96 3.98 -17.32
CA VAL A 109 46.17 4.07 -18.15
C VAL A 109 45.94 3.27 -19.42
N THR A 110 46.25 3.85 -20.58
CA THR A 110 46.21 3.11 -21.85
C THR A 110 47.61 2.58 -22.18
N SER A 111 47.75 1.36 -22.68
CA SER A 111 49.08 0.82 -23.03
C SER A 111 49.72 1.54 -24.23
N GLN A 112 48.89 2.15 -25.08
CA GLN A 112 49.30 2.87 -26.28
C GLN A 112 49.81 4.29 -25.99
N SER A 113 49.50 4.85 -24.82
CA SER A 113 49.93 6.19 -24.47
C SER A 113 50.36 6.25 -23.01
N LYS A 114 51.44 6.98 -22.70
CA LYS A 114 51.83 7.24 -21.29
C LYS A 114 50.89 8.26 -20.62
N LYS A 115 49.60 8.25 -20.96
CA LYS A 115 48.59 9.13 -20.39
C LYS A 115 47.63 8.32 -19.53
N PHE A 116 47.27 8.90 -18.40
CA PHE A 116 46.19 8.41 -17.57
C PHE A 116 44.98 9.32 -17.64
N HIS A 117 43.81 8.72 -17.56
CA HIS A 117 42.52 9.33 -17.87
C HIS A 117 41.52 9.06 -16.74
N ARG A 118 40.50 9.91 -16.59
CA ARG A 118 39.29 9.58 -15.81
C ARG A 118 38.51 8.48 -16.55
N ALA A 119 37.74 7.68 -15.81
CA ALA A 119 36.94 6.60 -16.37
C ALA A 119 36.04 7.03 -17.55
N ASN A 120 35.52 8.26 -17.49
CA ASN A 120 34.59 8.81 -18.47
C ASN A 120 35.26 9.71 -19.53
N CYS A 121 36.56 9.58 -19.77
CA CYS A 121 37.25 10.39 -20.77
C CYS A 121 36.86 9.97 -22.20
N TYR A 122 36.50 10.93 -23.05
CA TYR A 122 36.16 10.71 -24.46
C TYR A 122 37.22 9.91 -25.24
N TYR A 123 38.51 10.14 -24.98
CA TYR A 123 39.61 9.41 -25.62
C TYR A 123 39.71 7.93 -25.24
N LEU A 124 38.93 7.47 -24.25
CA LEU A 124 38.82 6.06 -23.92
C LEU A 124 37.72 5.34 -24.69
N MET A 125 36.83 6.05 -25.41
CA MET A 125 35.69 5.42 -26.09
C MET A 125 36.14 4.44 -27.18
N ASP A 126 37.16 4.80 -27.97
CA ASP A 126 37.67 3.99 -29.08
C ASP A 126 38.80 3.03 -28.69
N VAL A 127 39.26 3.07 -27.44
CA VAL A 127 40.33 2.19 -26.96
C VAL A 127 39.73 0.86 -26.49
N SER A 128 40.18 -0.24 -27.08
CA SER A 128 39.72 -1.58 -26.69
C SER A 128 40.03 -1.86 -25.22
N PRO A 129 39.14 -2.54 -24.46
CA PRO A 129 39.32 -2.82 -23.04
C PRO A 129 40.64 -3.51 -22.68
N GLN A 130 41.13 -4.40 -23.56
CA GLN A 130 42.41 -5.10 -23.40
C GLN A 130 43.65 -4.19 -23.33
N PHE A 131 43.52 -2.93 -23.77
CA PHE A 131 44.58 -1.93 -23.70
C PHE A 131 44.40 -0.92 -22.56
N LYS A 132 43.42 -1.14 -21.67
CA LYS A 132 43.13 -0.29 -20.50
C LYS A 132 43.57 -1.00 -19.22
N THR A 133 44.29 -0.29 -18.38
CA THR A 133 44.67 -0.76 -17.04
C THR A 133 44.23 0.26 -16.01
N ILE A 134 43.58 -0.20 -14.95
CA ILE A 134 43.20 0.65 -13.82
C ILE A 134 44.39 0.68 -12.86
N LYS A 135 44.85 1.87 -12.52
CA LYS A 135 45.91 2.12 -11.53
C LYS A 135 45.49 3.24 -10.60
N THR A 136 46.16 3.37 -9.46
CA THR A 136 46.08 4.61 -8.71
C THR A 136 46.80 5.74 -9.46
N LYS A 137 46.41 7.00 -9.19
CA LYS A 137 47.07 8.18 -9.72
C LYS A 137 48.56 8.20 -9.37
N GLY A 138 48.91 7.84 -8.13
CA GLY A 138 50.29 7.68 -7.68
C GLY A 138 51.09 6.64 -8.48
N GLU A 139 50.52 5.45 -8.70
CA GLU A 139 51.15 4.40 -9.53
C GLU A 139 51.31 4.82 -11.01
N ALA A 140 50.33 5.55 -11.55
CA ALA A 140 50.40 6.05 -12.92
C ALA A 140 51.53 7.09 -13.07
N ILE A 141 51.70 7.99 -12.11
CA ILE A 141 52.79 8.98 -12.08
C ILE A 141 54.14 8.29 -11.86
N ALA A 142 54.22 7.34 -10.91
CA ALA A 142 55.44 6.59 -10.60
C ALA A 142 55.95 5.77 -11.81
N THR A 143 55.03 5.32 -12.67
CA THR A 143 55.37 4.64 -13.94
C THR A 143 55.65 5.60 -15.11
N GLY A 144 55.77 6.90 -14.83
CA GLY A 144 56.08 7.95 -15.82
C GLY A 144 54.89 8.39 -16.66
N GLY A 145 53.67 8.05 -16.23
CA GLY A 145 52.44 8.49 -16.85
C GLY A 145 52.16 9.97 -16.59
N ARG A 146 51.54 10.64 -17.56
CA ARG A 146 51.12 12.04 -17.48
C ARG A 146 49.60 12.14 -17.49
N ALA A 147 49.05 13.12 -16.78
CA ALA A 147 47.61 13.36 -16.79
C ALA A 147 47.14 13.70 -18.21
N CYS A 148 45.99 13.15 -18.62
CA CYS A 148 45.33 13.56 -19.83
C CYS A 148 44.93 15.04 -19.72
N ARG A 149 45.39 15.86 -20.66
CA ARG A 149 45.12 17.31 -20.69
C ARG A 149 43.63 17.64 -20.81
N THR A 150 42.83 16.73 -21.36
CA THR A 150 41.40 16.97 -21.63
C THR A 150 40.52 16.65 -20.43
N CYS A 151 40.75 15.53 -19.75
CA CYS A 151 39.93 15.16 -18.59
C CYS A 151 40.56 15.51 -17.25
N CYS A 152 41.80 16.04 -17.24
CA CYS A 152 42.58 16.45 -16.08
C CYS A 152 42.25 15.64 -14.81
N PRO A 153 42.50 14.32 -14.83
CA PRO A 153 42.21 13.43 -13.72
C PRO A 153 42.92 13.90 -12.46
#